data_AF-A0A1N7JW14-F1
#
_entry.id   AF-A0A1N7JW14-F1
#
_cell.length_a   1.000
_cell.length_b   1.000
_cell.length_c   1.000
_cell.angle_alpha   90.00
_cell.angle_beta   90.00
_cell.angle_gamma   90.00
#
_symmetry.space_group_name_H-M   'P 1'
#
loop_
_entity.id
_entity.type
_entity.pdbx_description
1 polymer ?
#
loop_
_entity_poly.entity_id
_entity_poly.type
_entity_poly.pdbx_seq_one_letter_code
_entity_poly.pdbx_strand_id
1 'polypeptide(L)'
;MEIHEFLPGLYGGGRLDLDPRCWSFIRSHIDVVVNLRTVPDSPPFDFTGRRLLWVPIRDKQAPDLSWIRDMVLLLDRWLDDGHSIYVHDTGGINRLGFMVTAIMMKRCGLPLNRALDQARRIKPDLHPKPWYMDLLRRLDASLKKEPPRVDGVFRVKADVYLNPETIRWLVREHYGLTVRSLEKVRGVYRVETDRGDYGFKKADELPDLPLIANCLRHIRENGFERIPEPVAAIDGKLMVDHKGEPYFMEEWLDLKEIPPYSLPYFEKMGVALAEFHRASAGLAPPETAPGRNRWGKHPALLAKASQRLETWRRRFRNSPADAPAQLAFLFTRCQLARQTIQEVSQNTLLQVHPESAVWCHNALQHRNIMLDRQEQIWFIDFETLAYAERVRDLAHLLEHHAAPYGWPPSAVRQFLSAYESGAAAPLSREEWLLLRAHLTFPERLYKRVRRCYGRPHARSKDWRELRKLLQREQMKESLLYQLALLTPGGSPEG
;
A
#
# COMPACT_ATOMS: atom_id res chain seq x y z
N MET A 1 -7.16 29.12 -22.67
CA MET A 1 -6.89 27.70 -22.98
C MET A 1 -6.91 26.93 -21.66
N GLU A 2 -7.60 25.81 -21.59
CA GLU A 2 -7.81 25.08 -20.32
C GLU A 2 -6.66 24.11 -20.04
N ILE A 3 -6.15 24.15 -18.81
CA ILE A 3 -5.24 23.15 -18.24
C ILE A 3 -6.12 22.17 -17.48
N HIS A 4 -5.99 20.89 -17.79
CA HIS A 4 -6.81 19.84 -17.18
C HIS A 4 -5.95 18.96 -16.28
N GLU A 5 -6.48 18.59 -15.11
CA GLU A 5 -5.87 17.59 -14.24
C GLU A 5 -6.47 16.21 -14.55
N PHE A 6 -5.66 15.29 -15.06
CA PHE A 6 -6.08 13.95 -15.46
C PHE A 6 -6.00 12.94 -14.32
N LEU A 7 -5.01 13.09 -13.43
CA LEU A 7 -4.82 12.36 -12.18
C LEU A 7 -4.21 13.33 -11.17
N PRO A 8 -4.26 13.06 -9.85
CA PRO A 8 -3.59 13.89 -8.85
C PRO A 8 -2.10 14.13 -9.21
N GLY A 9 -1.76 15.38 -9.54
CA GLY A 9 -0.42 15.78 -9.96
C GLY A 9 -0.08 15.57 -11.45
N LEU A 10 -0.99 15.04 -12.27
CA LEU A 10 -0.81 14.93 -13.74
C LEU A 10 -1.75 15.91 -14.44
N TYR A 11 -1.17 16.98 -14.96
CA TYR A 11 -1.85 18.02 -15.71
C TYR A 11 -1.53 17.91 -17.20
N GLY A 12 -2.40 18.45 -18.05
CA GLY A 12 -2.06 18.61 -19.45
C GLY A 12 -2.97 19.55 -20.23
N GLY A 13 -2.49 19.94 -21.40
CA GLY A 13 -3.16 20.90 -22.27
C GLY A 13 -2.41 21.14 -23.58
N GLY A 14 -2.76 22.25 -24.24
CA GLY A 14 -2.09 22.71 -25.46
C GLY A 14 -0.88 23.59 -25.19
N ARG A 15 -0.48 24.37 -26.19
CA ARG A 15 0.69 25.27 -26.14
C ARG A 15 0.61 26.29 -25.02
N LEU A 16 1.71 26.42 -24.27
CA LEU A 16 1.85 27.38 -23.17
C LEU A 16 2.06 28.84 -23.62
N ASP A 17 2.50 29.07 -24.86
CA ASP A 17 2.86 30.40 -25.38
C ASP A 17 1.69 31.24 -25.91
N LEU A 18 0.47 30.67 -25.94
CA LEU A 18 -0.73 31.36 -26.42
C LEU A 18 -1.41 32.22 -25.34
N ASP A 19 -1.15 31.95 -24.06
CA ASP A 19 -1.81 32.62 -22.94
C ASP A 19 -0.82 32.78 -21.77
N PRO A 20 -0.45 34.02 -21.40
CA PRO A 20 0.47 34.29 -20.29
C PRO A 20 0.04 33.67 -18.96
N ARG A 21 -1.26 33.43 -18.75
CA ARG A 21 -1.79 32.79 -17.54
C ARG A 21 -1.35 31.33 -17.41
N CYS A 22 -1.08 30.64 -18.53
CA CYS A 22 -0.59 29.27 -18.51
C CYS A 22 0.78 29.19 -17.84
N TRP A 23 1.73 30.05 -18.20
CA TRP A 23 3.04 30.10 -17.54
C TRP A 23 2.95 30.51 -16.07
N SER A 24 1.98 31.37 -15.71
CA SER A 24 1.69 31.66 -14.30
C SER A 24 1.21 30.43 -13.52
N PHE A 25 0.35 29.60 -14.12
CA PHE A 25 -0.07 28.33 -13.53
C PHE A 25 1.11 27.37 -13.37
N ILE A 26 1.93 27.21 -14.42
CA ILE A 26 3.15 26.38 -14.39
C ILE A 26 4.07 26.83 -13.24
N ARG A 27 4.31 28.14 -13.11
CA ARG A 27 5.18 28.70 -12.07
C ARG A 27 4.72 28.31 -10.67
N SER A 28 3.42 28.35 -10.41
CA SER A 28 2.88 28.15 -9.06
C SER A 28 2.59 26.68 -8.72
N HIS A 29 2.33 25.83 -9.71
CA HIS A 29 1.76 24.50 -9.46
C HIS A 29 2.52 23.34 -10.09
N ILE A 30 3.47 23.57 -11.00
CA ILE A 30 4.11 22.51 -11.80
C ILE A 30 5.61 22.43 -11.52
N ASP A 31 6.07 21.22 -11.19
CA ASP A 31 7.48 20.88 -11.00
C ASP A 31 8.16 20.45 -12.31
N VAL A 32 7.41 19.76 -13.18
CA VAL A 32 7.92 19.16 -14.42
C VAL A 32 7.04 19.52 -15.59
N VAL A 33 7.62 20.10 -16.64
CA VAL A 33 6.94 20.30 -17.93
C VAL A 33 7.47 19.28 -18.94
N VAL A 34 6.58 18.51 -19.53
CA VAL A 34 6.87 17.52 -20.58
C VAL A 34 6.34 18.07 -21.90
N ASN A 35 7.25 18.53 -22.74
CA ASN A 35 6.93 19.11 -24.04
C ASN A 35 7.05 18.05 -25.14
N LEU A 36 5.91 17.66 -25.73
CA LEU A 36 5.82 16.70 -26.82
C LEU A 36 5.93 17.35 -28.22
N ARG A 37 6.01 18.68 -28.30
CA ARG A 37 6.12 19.45 -29.55
C ARG A 37 7.49 19.23 -30.18
N THR A 38 7.56 19.42 -31.49
CA THR A 38 8.83 19.46 -32.23
C THR A 38 9.61 20.76 -32.03
N VAL A 39 9.07 21.70 -31.24
CA VAL A 39 9.67 22.98 -30.90
C VAL A 39 9.83 23.02 -29.38
N PRO A 40 11.03 23.25 -28.83
CA PRO A 40 11.24 23.37 -27.39
C PRO A 40 10.52 24.60 -26.84
N ASP A 41 10.21 24.59 -25.56
CA ASP A 41 9.63 25.77 -24.90
C ASP A 41 10.75 26.71 -24.42
N SER A 42 10.45 28.01 -24.38
CA SER A 42 11.30 29.02 -23.75
C SER A 42 10.52 29.63 -22.57
N PRO A 43 10.74 29.15 -21.33
CA PRO A 43 10.03 29.67 -20.17
C PRO A 43 10.29 31.17 -19.97
N PRO A 44 9.26 31.99 -19.70
CA PRO A 44 9.41 33.44 -19.52
C PRO A 44 9.91 33.84 -18.12
N PHE A 45 10.42 32.90 -17.33
CA PHE A 45 10.91 33.11 -15.96
C PHE A 45 11.99 32.09 -15.61
N ASP A 46 12.71 32.35 -14.52
CA ASP A 46 13.74 31.43 -14.02
C ASP A 46 13.15 30.05 -13.68
N PHE A 47 13.57 29.06 -14.46
CA PHE A 47 13.10 27.68 -14.32
C PHE A 47 13.98 26.85 -13.38
N THR A 48 14.93 27.48 -12.68
CA THR A 48 15.80 26.82 -11.68
C THR A 48 14.97 26.12 -10.60
N GLY A 49 15.31 24.85 -10.33
CA GLY A 49 14.58 23.98 -9.40
C GLY A 49 13.39 23.23 -10.00
N ARG A 50 13.02 23.48 -11.26
CA ARG A 50 12.01 22.72 -12.03
C ARG A 50 12.66 21.99 -13.19
N ARG A 51 11.92 21.07 -13.82
CA ARG A 51 12.41 20.27 -14.95
C ARG A 51 11.62 20.58 -16.21
N LEU A 52 12.32 20.98 -17.27
CA LEU A 52 11.75 21.05 -18.61
C LEU A 52 12.27 19.85 -19.40
N LEU A 53 11.40 18.86 -19.62
CA LEU A 53 11.71 17.68 -20.42
C LEU A 53 11.16 17.89 -21.83
N TRP A 54 12.06 18.13 -22.79
CA TRP A 54 11.70 18.19 -24.19
C TRP A 54 11.87 16.81 -24.83
N VAL A 55 10.76 16.22 -25.26
CA VAL A 55 10.67 14.87 -25.82
C VAL A 55 9.84 14.92 -27.10
N PRO A 56 10.42 15.41 -28.21
CA PRO A 56 9.66 15.70 -29.41
C PRO A 56 9.11 14.42 -30.03
N ILE A 57 7.79 14.31 -30.14
CA ILE A 57 7.13 13.25 -30.89
C ILE A 57 6.50 13.86 -32.14
N ARG A 58 6.78 13.25 -33.30
CA ARG A 58 6.19 13.66 -34.58
C ARG A 58 4.73 13.23 -34.64
N ASP A 59 3.85 14.16 -34.97
CA ASP A 59 2.41 13.91 -35.14
C ASP A 59 2.07 13.16 -36.46
N LYS A 60 3.05 12.47 -37.06
CA LYS A 60 2.91 11.60 -38.25
C LYS A 60 3.50 10.20 -38.03
N GLN A 61 4.17 9.96 -36.90
CA GLN A 61 4.87 8.72 -36.62
C GLN A 61 4.91 8.46 -35.11
N ALA A 62 4.48 7.27 -34.68
CA ALA A 62 4.61 6.86 -33.30
C ALA A 62 6.09 6.58 -32.96
N PRO A 63 6.51 6.81 -31.70
CA PRO A 63 7.79 6.29 -31.21
C PRO A 63 7.74 4.76 -31.09
N ASP A 64 8.84 4.13 -30.67
CA ASP A 64 8.85 2.68 -30.43
C ASP A 64 8.27 2.28 -29.05
N LEU A 65 8.09 0.97 -28.85
CA LEU A 65 7.51 0.42 -27.63
C LEU A 65 8.41 0.60 -26.40
N SER A 66 9.74 0.48 -26.56
CA SER A 66 10.70 0.73 -25.48
C SER A 66 10.61 2.17 -25.00
N TRP A 67 10.54 3.11 -25.94
CA TRP A 67 10.47 4.53 -25.66
C TRP A 67 9.24 4.88 -24.81
N ILE A 68 8.06 4.40 -25.19
CA ILE A 68 6.84 4.71 -24.41
C ILE A 68 6.86 4.01 -23.04
N ARG A 69 7.45 2.81 -22.93
CA ARG A 69 7.63 2.14 -21.63
C ARG A 69 8.53 2.96 -20.72
N ASP A 70 9.69 3.39 -21.21
CA ASP A 70 10.65 4.19 -20.44
C ASP A 70 10.04 5.54 -20.03
N MET A 71 9.32 6.18 -20.93
CA MET A 71 8.61 7.42 -20.66
C MET A 71 7.51 7.24 -19.61
N VAL A 72 6.65 6.23 -19.75
CA VAL A 72 5.61 5.96 -18.77
C VAL A 72 6.21 5.61 -17.41
N LEU A 73 7.28 4.80 -17.36
CA LEU A 73 7.99 4.50 -16.11
C LEU A 73 8.67 5.72 -15.50
N LEU A 74 9.18 6.64 -16.31
CA LEU A 74 9.76 7.89 -15.84
C LEU A 74 8.70 8.80 -15.21
N LEU A 75 7.59 9.03 -15.93
CA LEU A 75 6.50 9.90 -15.47
C LEU A 75 5.76 9.28 -14.29
N ASP A 76 5.53 7.96 -14.29
CA ASP A 76 4.96 7.22 -13.15
C ASP A 76 5.83 7.37 -11.89
N ARG A 77 7.16 7.26 -12.04
CA ARG A 77 8.09 7.51 -10.93
C ARG A 77 8.00 8.95 -10.43
N TRP A 78 8.01 9.94 -11.32
CA TRP A 78 7.90 11.34 -10.91
C TRP A 78 6.58 11.67 -10.20
N LEU A 79 5.45 11.14 -10.69
CA LEU A 79 4.16 11.25 -10.00
C LEU A 79 4.19 10.50 -8.64
N ASP A 80 4.82 9.33 -8.56
CA ASP A 80 5.02 8.60 -7.29
C ASP A 80 5.89 9.37 -6.30
N ASP A 81 6.84 10.13 -6.82
CA ASP A 81 7.72 11.03 -6.08
C ASP A 81 6.99 12.29 -5.59
N GLY A 82 5.78 12.53 -6.09
CA GLY A 82 4.91 13.64 -5.72
C GLY A 82 5.11 14.89 -6.57
N HIS A 83 5.81 14.76 -7.71
CA HIS A 83 5.94 15.85 -8.66
C HIS A 83 4.63 16.15 -9.36
N SER A 84 4.33 17.43 -9.51
CA SER A 84 3.30 17.90 -10.43
C SER A 84 3.87 18.01 -11.83
N ILE A 85 3.29 17.24 -12.76
CA ILE A 85 3.75 17.11 -14.14
C ILE A 85 2.71 17.74 -15.05
N TYR A 86 3.13 18.64 -15.93
CA TYR A 86 2.32 19.16 -17.02
C TYR A 86 2.80 18.59 -18.35
N VAL A 87 1.97 17.78 -19.01
CA VAL A 87 2.23 17.25 -20.35
C VAL A 87 1.52 18.11 -21.38
N HIS A 88 2.20 18.53 -22.44
CA HIS A 88 1.54 19.28 -23.52
C HIS A 88 2.05 18.97 -24.91
N ASP A 89 1.19 19.29 -25.88
CA ASP A 89 1.52 19.30 -27.30
C ASP A 89 0.92 20.54 -27.98
N THR A 90 0.99 20.61 -29.32
CA THR A 90 0.51 21.80 -30.05
C THR A 90 -0.98 22.08 -29.82
N GLY A 91 -1.83 21.05 -29.84
CA GLY A 91 -3.30 21.23 -29.79
C GLY A 91 -3.95 20.77 -28.50
N GLY A 92 -3.21 20.08 -27.63
CA GLY A 92 -3.75 19.36 -26.49
C GLY A 92 -4.63 18.16 -26.86
N ILE A 93 -4.48 17.58 -28.05
CA ILE A 93 -5.45 16.60 -28.60
C ILE A 93 -4.79 15.24 -28.84
N ASN A 94 -3.86 15.17 -29.80
CA ASN A 94 -3.35 13.91 -30.33
C ASN A 94 -2.25 13.32 -29.44
N ARG A 95 -1.11 14.01 -29.32
CA ARG A 95 0.04 13.53 -28.54
C ARG A 95 -0.22 13.59 -27.04
N LEU A 96 -0.99 14.60 -26.59
CA LEU A 96 -1.46 14.66 -25.20
C LEU A 96 -2.31 13.43 -24.86
N GLY A 97 -3.33 13.15 -25.69
CA GLY A 97 -4.19 11.99 -25.49
C GLY A 97 -3.40 10.68 -25.47
N PHE A 98 -2.42 10.53 -26.37
CA PHE A 98 -1.51 9.38 -26.38
C PHE A 98 -0.76 9.23 -25.05
N MET A 99 -0.08 10.28 -24.59
CA MET A 99 0.77 10.21 -23.39
C MET A 99 -0.05 10.03 -22.11
N VAL A 100 -1.12 10.80 -21.94
CA VAL A 100 -1.99 10.70 -20.77
C VAL A 100 -2.63 9.32 -20.67
N THR A 101 -3.13 8.78 -21.79
CA THR A 101 -3.70 7.43 -21.82
C THR A 101 -2.67 6.38 -21.39
N ALA A 102 -1.43 6.46 -21.90
CA ALA A 102 -0.37 5.53 -21.54
C ALA A 102 -0.04 5.55 -20.03
N ILE A 103 0.02 6.74 -19.43
CA ILE A 103 0.26 6.91 -17.99
C ILE A 103 -0.91 6.36 -17.18
N MET A 104 -2.15 6.64 -17.59
CA MET A 104 -3.34 6.15 -16.91
C MET A 104 -3.45 4.63 -16.97
N MET A 105 -3.13 4.01 -18.11
CA MET A 105 -3.05 2.54 -18.22
C MET A 105 -2.08 1.95 -17.18
N LYS A 106 -0.92 2.59 -16.98
CA LYS A 106 0.08 2.13 -16.01
C LYS A 106 -0.32 2.38 -14.55
N ARG A 107 -0.75 3.60 -14.22
CA ARG A 107 -1.04 4.02 -12.83
C ARG A 107 -2.32 3.42 -12.29
N CYS A 108 -3.34 3.33 -13.14
CA CYS A 108 -4.67 2.87 -12.75
C CYS A 108 -4.87 1.39 -13.08
N GLY A 109 -3.91 0.72 -13.72
CA GLY A 109 -4.05 -0.67 -14.16
C GLY A 109 -5.17 -0.87 -15.20
N LEU A 110 -5.56 0.19 -15.90
CA LEU A 110 -6.71 0.19 -16.80
C LEU A 110 -6.33 -0.35 -18.19
N PRO A 111 -7.23 -1.12 -18.84
CA PRO A 111 -7.07 -1.44 -20.25
C PRO A 111 -7.20 -0.17 -21.10
N LEU A 112 -6.56 -0.17 -22.28
CA LEU A 112 -6.47 0.99 -23.19
C LEU A 112 -7.79 1.76 -23.35
N ASN A 113 -8.87 1.07 -23.72
CA ASN A 113 -10.15 1.74 -24.00
C ASN A 113 -10.68 2.48 -22.77
N ARG A 114 -10.57 1.87 -21.58
CA ARG A 114 -11.02 2.48 -20.31
C ARG A 114 -10.16 3.69 -19.93
N ALA A 115 -8.84 3.59 -20.10
CA ALA A 115 -7.93 4.69 -19.81
C ALA A 115 -8.20 5.91 -20.71
N LEU A 116 -8.43 5.68 -22.02
CA LEU A 116 -8.74 6.75 -22.96
C LEU A 116 -10.13 7.36 -22.70
N ASP A 117 -11.12 6.54 -22.39
CA ASP A 117 -12.47 7.01 -22.05
C ASP A 117 -12.45 7.88 -20.78
N GLN A 118 -11.66 7.50 -19.77
CA GLN A 118 -11.50 8.31 -18.56
C GLN A 118 -10.79 9.63 -18.84
N ALA A 119 -9.73 9.62 -19.67
CA ALA A 119 -9.08 10.84 -20.11
C ALA A 119 -10.05 11.76 -20.88
N ARG A 120 -10.91 11.19 -21.73
CA ARG A 120 -11.94 11.93 -22.49
C ARG A 120 -13.04 12.52 -21.64
N ARG A 121 -13.39 11.90 -20.50
CA ARG A 121 -14.34 12.51 -19.54
C ARG A 121 -13.81 13.85 -19.00
N ILE A 122 -12.50 14.01 -18.93
CA ILE A 122 -11.83 15.22 -18.44
C ILE A 122 -11.59 16.20 -19.59
N LYS A 123 -11.17 15.69 -20.75
CA LYS A 123 -10.94 16.47 -21.97
C LYS A 123 -11.57 15.76 -23.19
N PRO A 124 -12.82 16.08 -23.58
CA PRO A 124 -13.59 15.31 -24.56
C PRO A 124 -13.00 15.22 -25.97
N ASP A 125 -12.24 16.21 -26.38
CA ASP A 125 -11.61 16.32 -27.70
C ASP A 125 -10.30 15.51 -27.83
N LEU A 126 -9.87 14.78 -26.78
CA LEU A 126 -8.69 13.91 -26.89
C LEU A 126 -8.88 12.84 -27.96
N HIS A 127 -7.99 12.83 -28.95
CA HIS A 127 -8.10 11.95 -30.10
C HIS A 127 -6.71 11.48 -30.56
N PRO A 128 -6.09 10.49 -29.88
CA PRO A 128 -4.82 9.95 -30.33
C PRO A 128 -4.98 9.34 -31.73
N LYS A 129 -4.08 9.70 -32.66
CA LYS A 129 -4.09 9.19 -34.03
C LYS A 129 -3.89 7.67 -34.11
N PRO A 130 -4.27 7.01 -35.22
CA PRO A 130 -4.25 5.55 -35.33
C PRO A 130 -2.94 4.86 -34.96
N TRP A 131 -1.78 5.42 -35.32
CA TRP A 131 -0.47 4.85 -34.95
C TRP A 131 -0.15 4.97 -33.45
N TYR A 132 -0.63 6.00 -32.76
CA TYR A 132 -0.54 6.09 -31.30
C TYR A 132 -1.44 5.07 -30.64
N MET A 133 -2.65 4.87 -31.19
CA MET A 133 -3.57 3.83 -30.72
C MET A 133 -2.97 2.43 -30.89
N ASP A 134 -2.28 2.15 -32.01
CA ASP A 134 -1.58 0.88 -32.21
C ASP A 134 -0.48 0.65 -31.18
N LEU A 135 0.35 1.68 -30.93
CA LEU A 135 1.39 1.60 -29.92
C LEU A 135 0.82 1.41 -28.50
N LEU A 136 -0.30 2.07 -28.18
CA LEU A 136 -1.00 1.86 -26.90
C LEU A 136 -1.54 0.43 -26.76
N ARG A 137 -2.03 -0.21 -27.83
CA ARG A 137 -2.45 -1.62 -27.77
C ARG A 137 -1.28 -2.54 -27.48
N ARG A 138 -0.12 -2.28 -28.09
CA ARG A 138 1.12 -3.02 -27.83
C ARG A 138 1.60 -2.82 -26.39
N LEU A 139 1.47 -1.61 -25.86
CA LEU A 139 1.75 -1.32 -24.45
C LEU A 139 0.78 -2.06 -23.52
N ASP A 140 -0.53 -2.04 -23.79
CA ASP A 140 -1.55 -2.76 -23.00
C ASP A 140 -1.23 -4.25 -22.89
N ALA A 141 -0.88 -4.88 -24.03
CA ALA A 141 -0.49 -6.28 -24.08
C ALA A 141 0.82 -6.55 -23.29
N SER A 142 1.76 -5.61 -23.29
CA SER A 142 3.00 -5.71 -22.50
C SER A 142 2.76 -5.59 -21.00
N LEU A 143 1.87 -4.68 -20.57
CA LEU A 143 1.58 -4.45 -19.16
C LEU A 143 0.86 -5.64 -18.51
N LYS A 144 0.02 -6.35 -19.27
CA LYS A 144 -0.64 -7.60 -18.82
C LYS A 144 0.33 -8.76 -18.56
N LYS A 145 1.54 -8.72 -19.12
CA LYS A 145 2.60 -9.73 -18.92
C LYS A 145 3.59 -9.37 -17.79
N GLU A 146 3.53 -8.15 -17.24
CA GLU A 146 4.38 -7.79 -16.10
C GLU A 146 3.80 -8.43 -14.83
N PRO A 147 4.60 -9.13 -14.01
CA PRO A 147 4.12 -9.63 -12.73
C PRO A 147 3.66 -8.44 -11.86
N PRO A 148 2.58 -8.58 -11.08
CA PRO A 148 2.11 -7.52 -10.20
C PRO A 148 3.24 -7.08 -9.25
N ARG A 149 3.30 -5.77 -8.96
CA ARG A 149 4.35 -5.16 -8.13
C ARG A 149 4.59 -6.03 -6.87
N VAL A 150 5.80 -6.56 -6.74
CA VAL A 150 6.27 -7.39 -5.59
C VAL A 150 6.43 -6.58 -4.30
N ASP A 151 6.00 -5.31 -4.28
CA ASP A 151 6.01 -4.49 -3.08
C ASP A 151 4.67 -4.67 -2.33
N GLY A 152 4.59 -5.75 -1.56
CA GLY A 152 3.45 -6.20 -0.74
C GLY A 152 2.93 -5.20 0.30
N VAL A 153 2.33 -4.10 -0.16
CA VAL A 153 1.38 -3.29 0.59
C VAL A 153 0.22 -3.02 -0.36
N PHE A 154 -0.85 -3.81 -0.26
CA PHE A 154 -2.17 -3.37 -0.72
C PHE A 154 -2.38 -2.02 -0.03
N ARG A 155 -2.41 -0.94 -0.79
CA ARG A 155 -2.62 0.41 -0.27
C ARG A 155 -4.07 0.73 -0.55
N VAL A 156 -4.96 0.01 0.11
CA VAL A 156 -6.38 0.24 -0.15
C VAL A 156 -6.71 1.66 0.29
N LYS A 157 -6.92 2.51 -0.71
CA LYS A 157 -7.52 3.81 -0.52
C LYS A 157 -9.01 3.54 -0.50
N ALA A 158 -9.52 3.20 0.67
CA ALA A 158 -10.96 3.05 0.89
C ALA A 158 -11.72 4.38 0.68
N ASP A 159 -11.00 5.51 0.48
CA ASP A 159 -11.54 6.84 0.26
C ASP A 159 -12.63 6.86 -0.83
N VAL A 160 -13.86 7.06 -0.38
CA VAL A 160 -15.01 7.28 -1.26
C VAL A 160 -15.07 8.77 -1.65
N TYR A 161 -14.90 9.03 -2.95
CA TYR A 161 -15.02 10.36 -3.57
C TYR A 161 -16.36 10.55 -4.31
N LEU A 162 -17.37 9.77 -3.93
CA LEU A 162 -18.74 9.94 -4.42
C LEU A 162 -19.47 11.02 -3.62
N ASN A 163 -20.39 11.71 -4.29
CA ASN A 163 -21.34 12.57 -3.59
C ASN A 163 -22.33 11.71 -2.78
N PRO A 164 -22.89 12.23 -1.68
CA PRO A 164 -23.80 11.46 -0.81
C PRO A 164 -25.03 10.90 -1.52
N GLU A 165 -25.61 11.62 -2.48
CA GLU A 165 -26.80 11.16 -3.21
C GLU A 165 -26.52 9.94 -4.08
N THR A 166 -25.35 9.87 -4.71
CA THR A 166 -24.90 8.67 -5.43
C THR A 166 -24.78 7.48 -4.49
N ILE A 167 -24.28 7.68 -3.26
CA ILE A 167 -24.16 6.61 -2.27
C ILE A 167 -25.57 6.14 -1.87
N ARG A 168 -26.49 7.06 -1.57
CA ARG A 168 -27.90 6.71 -1.25
C ARG A 168 -28.53 5.88 -2.36
N TRP A 169 -28.34 6.31 -3.62
CA TRP A 169 -28.83 5.58 -4.79
C TRP A 169 -28.21 4.19 -4.89
N LEU A 170 -26.87 4.05 -4.81
CA LEU A 170 -26.19 2.76 -4.87
C LEU A 170 -26.67 1.79 -3.79
N VAL A 171 -26.80 2.27 -2.55
CA VAL A 171 -27.29 1.48 -1.42
C VAL A 171 -28.73 1.02 -1.64
N ARG A 172 -29.61 1.92 -2.10
CA ARG A 172 -31.01 1.57 -2.37
C ARG A 172 -31.15 0.57 -3.51
N GLU A 173 -30.51 0.84 -4.66
CA GLU A 173 -30.69 0.02 -5.86
C GLU A 173 -30.02 -1.36 -5.76
N HIS A 174 -28.82 -1.43 -5.17
CA HIS A 174 -28.06 -2.68 -5.15
C HIS A 174 -28.23 -3.48 -3.86
N TYR A 175 -28.55 -2.84 -2.74
CA TYR A 175 -28.71 -3.53 -1.46
C TYR A 175 -30.16 -3.54 -0.96
N GLY A 176 -31.07 -2.77 -1.58
CA GLY A 176 -32.48 -2.74 -1.18
C GLY A 176 -32.70 -2.10 0.19
N LEU A 177 -31.76 -1.25 0.62
CA LEU A 177 -31.75 -0.62 1.93
C LEU A 177 -32.18 0.85 1.82
N THR A 178 -33.02 1.29 2.75
CA THR A 178 -33.44 2.69 2.85
C THR A 178 -32.44 3.45 3.71
N VAL A 179 -31.67 4.36 3.11
CA VAL A 179 -30.66 5.15 3.81
C VAL A 179 -31.31 6.26 4.64
N ARG A 180 -31.17 6.17 5.96
CA ARG A 180 -31.61 7.18 6.93
C ARG A 180 -30.58 8.31 7.03
N SER A 181 -29.31 7.99 7.22
CA SER A 181 -28.23 8.99 7.33
C SER A 181 -26.92 8.50 6.69
N LEU A 182 -26.03 9.44 6.39
CA LEU A 182 -24.69 9.18 5.88
C LEU A 182 -23.69 10.01 6.69
N GLU A 183 -22.70 9.36 7.26
CA GLU A 183 -21.61 10.00 8.02
C GLU A 183 -20.27 9.60 7.41
N LYS A 184 -19.46 10.58 7.00
CA LYS A 184 -18.11 10.29 6.49
C LYS A 184 -17.14 10.11 7.66
N VAL A 185 -16.68 8.88 7.86
CA VAL A 185 -15.69 8.53 8.87
C VAL A 185 -14.37 8.18 8.18
N ARG A 186 -13.45 9.16 8.15
CA ARG A 186 -12.17 9.09 7.43
C ARG A 186 -12.40 8.80 5.93
N GLY A 187 -11.97 7.65 5.43
CA GLY A 187 -12.14 7.24 4.03
C GLY A 187 -13.47 6.53 3.74
N VAL A 188 -14.21 6.11 4.77
CA VAL A 188 -15.40 5.27 4.68
C VAL A 188 -16.65 6.09 4.95
N TYR A 189 -17.79 5.73 4.36
CA TYR A 189 -19.08 6.25 4.80
C TYR A 189 -19.77 5.24 5.70
N ARG A 190 -20.14 5.66 6.92
CA ARG A 190 -21.14 4.96 7.72
C ARG A 190 -22.52 5.29 7.15
N VAL A 191 -23.26 4.26 6.81
CA VAL A 191 -24.58 4.32 6.21
C VAL A 191 -25.56 3.74 7.22
N GLU A 192 -26.35 4.61 7.85
CA GLU A 192 -27.44 4.16 8.74
C GLU A 192 -28.66 3.85 7.88
N THR A 193 -29.23 2.65 8.03
CA THR A 193 -30.35 2.18 7.19
C THR A 193 -31.54 1.70 8.02
N ASP A 194 -32.59 1.22 7.34
CA ASP A 194 -33.73 0.56 7.96
C ASP A 194 -33.43 -0.83 8.51
N ARG A 195 -32.28 -1.44 8.17
CA ARG A 195 -31.90 -2.81 8.60
C ARG A 195 -30.57 -2.90 9.36
N GLY A 196 -29.97 -1.76 9.70
CA GLY A 196 -28.70 -1.70 10.41
C GLY A 196 -27.76 -0.63 9.85
N ASP A 197 -26.56 -0.58 10.40
CA ASP A 197 -25.52 0.34 9.97
C ASP A 197 -24.46 -0.41 9.18
N TYR A 198 -23.93 0.23 8.15
CA TYR A 198 -22.96 -0.37 7.24
C TYR A 198 -21.83 0.58 6.87
N GLY A 199 -20.64 0.05 6.67
CA GLY A 199 -19.50 0.77 6.10
C GLY A 199 -19.51 0.65 4.59
N PHE A 200 -19.63 1.76 3.86
CA PHE A 200 -19.52 1.82 2.41
C PHE A 200 -18.11 2.28 1.99
N LYS A 201 -17.41 1.42 1.25
CA LYS A 201 -15.99 1.55 0.92
C LYS A 201 -15.73 1.39 -0.57
N LYS A 202 -14.64 2.02 -1.04
CA LYS A 202 -14.10 1.77 -2.39
C LYS A 202 -13.28 0.48 -2.42
N ALA A 203 -13.40 -0.30 -3.49
CA ALA A 203 -12.77 -1.62 -3.64
C ALA A 203 -11.71 -1.69 -4.76
N ASP A 204 -11.22 -0.55 -5.28
CA ASP A 204 -10.32 -0.47 -6.46
C ASP A 204 -9.08 -1.40 -6.38
N GLU A 205 -8.65 -1.77 -5.18
CA GLU A 205 -7.49 -2.64 -4.95
C GLU A 205 -7.84 -4.05 -4.42
N LEU A 206 -9.11 -4.45 -4.51
CA LEU A 206 -9.64 -5.70 -3.96
C LEU A 206 -10.44 -6.53 -4.98
N PRO A 207 -9.88 -6.86 -6.16
CA PRO A 207 -10.55 -7.75 -7.10
C PRO A 207 -10.80 -9.16 -6.50
N ASP A 208 -10.06 -9.50 -5.46
CA ASP A 208 -10.15 -10.74 -4.70
C ASP A 208 -10.95 -10.60 -3.39
N LEU A 209 -11.84 -9.59 -3.27
CA LEU A 209 -12.76 -9.47 -2.14
C LEU A 209 -13.58 -10.76 -1.87
N PRO A 210 -14.06 -11.52 -2.88
CA PRO A 210 -14.73 -12.80 -2.63
C PRO A 210 -13.86 -13.84 -1.92
N LEU A 211 -12.55 -13.87 -2.21
CA LEU A 211 -11.61 -14.73 -1.50
C LEU A 211 -11.47 -14.29 -0.04
N ILE A 212 -11.33 -12.98 0.21
CA ILE A 212 -11.25 -12.44 1.58
C ILE A 212 -12.53 -12.81 2.34
N ALA A 213 -13.71 -12.56 1.77
CA ALA A 213 -14.98 -12.87 2.41
C ALA A 213 -15.14 -14.36 2.73
N ASN A 214 -14.68 -15.26 1.86
CA ASN A 214 -14.67 -16.70 2.13
C ASN A 214 -13.72 -17.05 3.30
N CYS A 215 -12.52 -16.45 3.35
CA CYS A 215 -11.62 -16.63 4.49
C CYS A 215 -12.24 -16.13 5.79
N LEU A 216 -12.88 -14.94 5.79
CA LEU A 216 -13.53 -14.39 6.98
C LEU A 216 -14.70 -15.28 7.43
N ARG A 217 -15.51 -15.80 6.49
CA ARG A 217 -16.58 -16.75 6.82
C ARG A 217 -16.04 -18.00 7.52
N HIS A 218 -15.02 -18.63 6.96
CA HIS A 218 -14.36 -19.79 7.56
C HIS A 218 -13.83 -19.50 8.97
N ILE A 219 -13.21 -18.33 9.17
CA ILE A 219 -12.70 -17.88 10.47
C ILE A 219 -13.84 -17.70 11.49
N ARG A 220 -14.98 -17.15 11.07
CA ARG A 220 -16.18 -17.03 11.92
C ARG A 220 -16.74 -18.41 12.28
N GLU A 221 -16.91 -19.27 11.29
CA GLU A 221 -17.41 -20.65 11.47
C GLU A 221 -16.51 -21.49 12.39
N ASN A 222 -15.21 -21.18 12.45
CA ASN A 222 -14.24 -21.79 13.36
C ASN A 222 -14.08 -21.05 14.70
N GLY A 223 -15.02 -20.18 15.07
CA GLY A 223 -15.16 -19.64 16.42
C GLY A 223 -14.51 -18.27 16.67
N PHE A 224 -14.01 -17.58 15.65
CA PHE A 224 -13.57 -16.19 15.79
C PHE A 224 -14.55 -15.22 15.11
N GLU A 225 -15.62 -14.88 15.83
CA GLU A 225 -16.71 -14.01 15.35
C GLU A 225 -16.43 -12.51 15.46
N ARG A 226 -15.32 -12.12 16.12
CA ARG A 226 -14.96 -10.71 16.40
C ARG A 226 -14.34 -10.00 15.19
N ILE A 227 -14.99 -10.15 14.03
CA ILE A 227 -14.65 -9.57 12.74
C ILE A 227 -15.93 -9.13 12.00
N PRO A 228 -15.91 -8.02 11.24
CA PRO A 228 -17.08 -7.56 10.49
C PRO A 228 -17.33 -8.45 9.27
N GLU A 229 -18.60 -8.59 8.89
CA GLU A 229 -19.01 -9.37 7.72
C GLU A 229 -19.19 -8.49 6.47
N PRO A 230 -18.63 -8.87 5.30
CA PRO A 230 -18.97 -8.24 4.03
C PRO A 230 -20.43 -8.50 3.64
N VAL A 231 -21.13 -7.46 3.21
CA VAL A 231 -22.55 -7.54 2.85
C VAL A 231 -22.70 -7.77 1.35
N ALA A 232 -23.45 -8.81 0.99
CA ALA A 232 -23.81 -9.07 -0.39
C ALA A 232 -24.93 -8.13 -0.88
N ALA A 233 -24.83 -7.69 -2.12
CA ALA A 233 -25.91 -7.04 -2.84
C ALA A 233 -27.07 -8.01 -3.13
N ILE A 234 -28.21 -7.49 -3.56
CA ILE A 234 -29.41 -8.29 -3.91
C ILE A 234 -29.11 -9.33 -4.99
N ASP A 235 -28.17 -9.04 -5.89
CA ASP A 235 -27.72 -9.96 -6.95
C ASP A 235 -26.72 -11.02 -6.47
N GLY A 236 -26.44 -11.07 -5.15
CA GLY A 236 -25.51 -12.00 -4.51
C GLY A 236 -24.04 -11.61 -4.61
N LYS A 237 -23.69 -10.52 -5.30
CA LYS A 237 -22.28 -10.08 -5.43
C LYS A 237 -21.85 -9.24 -4.24
N LEU A 238 -20.57 -9.35 -3.88
CA LEU A 238 -19.97 -8.54 -2.82
C LEU A 238 -19.51 -7.15 -3.28
N MET A 239 -19.43 -6.94 -4.60
CA MET A 239 -18.97 -5.67 -5.17
C MET A 239 -20.01 -5.10 -6.12
N VAL A 240 -20.18 -3.79 -6.03
CA VAL A 240 -21.03 -2.97 -6.89
C VAL A 240 -20.14 -2.04 -7.71
N ASP A 241 -20.26 -2.08 -9.04
CA ASP A 241 -19.56 -1.14 -9.91
C ASP A 241 -20.37 0.15 -10.07
N HIS A 242 -19.71 1.29 -9.88
CA HIS A 242 -20.25 2.59 -10.27
C HIS A 242 -19.24 3.31 -11.16
N LYS A 243 -19.58 3.48 -12.44
CA LYS A 243 -18.77 4.20 -13.45
C LYS A 243 -17.38 3.60 -13.68
N GLY A 244 -17.21 2.29 -13.49
CA GLY A 244 -15.94 1.57 -13.64
C GLY A 244 -15.09 1.54 -12.36
N GLU A 245 -15.64 1.96 -11.23
CA GLU A 245 -15.00 1.87 -9.92
C GLU A 245 -15.81 0.91 -9.03
N PRO A 246 -15.19 -0.13 -8.45
CA PRO A 246 -15.89 -1.05 -7.56
C PRO A 246 -16.03 -0.48 -6.14
N TYR A 247 -17.14 -0.81 -5.50
CA TYR A 247 -17.50 -0.47 -4.13
C TYR A 247 -18.04 -1.69 -3.41
N PHE A 248 -17.96 -1.72 -2.09
CA PHE A 248 -18.56 -2.78 -1.29
C PHE A 248 -19.10 -2.23 0.03
N MET A 249 -19.93 -3.05 0.69
CA MET A 249 -20.44 -2.79 2.03
C MET A 249 -19.97 -3.87 2.99
N GLU A 250 -19.73 -3.48 4.24
CA GLU A 250 -19.50 -4.37 5.37
C GLU A 250 -20.34 -3.90 6.57
N GLU A 251 -20.56 -4.78 7.53
CA GLU A 251 -21.23 -4.43 8.79
C GLU A 251 -20.52 -3.27 9.50
N TRP A 252 -21.30 -2.31 9.99
CA TRP A 252 -20.80 -1.28 10.89
C TRP A 252 -21.21 -1.61 12.32
N LEU A 253 -20.21 -1.85 13.16
CA LEU A 253 -20.39 -2.27 14.55
C LEU A 253 -20.14 -1.09 15.49
N ASP A 254 -20.89 -1.01 16.59
CA ASP A 254 -20.67 -0.04 17.67
C ASP A 254 -19.45 -0.42 18.51
N LEU A 255 -18.26 -0.16 17.95
CA LEU A 255 -16.97 -0.47 18.54
C LEU A 255 -16.14 0.80 18.75
N LYS A 256 -15.30 0.78 19.78
CA LYS A 256 -14.36 1.87 20.09
C LYS A 256 -12.95 1.49 19.65
N GLU A 257 -12.25 2.41 18.98
CA GLU A 257 -10.82 2.21 18.66
C GLU A 257 -10.02 2.01 19.95
N ILE A 258 -9.10 1.05 19.97
CA ILE A 258 -8.22 0.85 21.12
C ILE A 258 -7.46 2.15 21.43
N PRO A 259 -7.31 2.54 22.71
CA PRO A 259 -6.63 3.80 23.02
C PRO A 259 -5.17 3.77 22.56
N PRO A 260 -4.57 4.94 22.26
CA PRO A 260 -3.14 5.04 21.96
C PRO A 260 -2.26 4.41 23.05
N TYR A 261 -2.69 4.53 24.32
CA TYR A 261 -2.15 3.80 25.48
C TYR A 261 -2.66 2.36 25.56
N SER A 262 -2.19 1.53 24.62
CA SER A 262 -2.67 0.17 24.44
C SER A 262 -1.92 -0.89 25.26
N LEU A 263 -0.88 -0.55 26.04
CA LEU A 263 -0.15 -1.53 26.87
C LEU A 263 -1.06 -2.38 27.78
N PRO A 264 -2.08 -1.80 28.47
CA PRO A 264 -2.98 -2.58 29.32
C PRO A 264 -3.78 -3.66 28.59
N TYR A 265 -3.85 -3.59 27.26
CA TYR A 265 -4.59 -4.53 26.42
C TYR A 265 -3.68 -5.58 25.76
N PHE A 266 -2.37 -5.60 26.05
CA PHE A 266 -1.42 -6.52 25.39
C PHE A 266 -1.79 -7.99 25.56
N GLU A 267 -2.22 -8.37 26.76
CA GLU A 267 -2.67 -9.74 27.02
C GLU A 267 -3.93 -10.09 26.19
N LYS A 268 -4.96 -9.23 26.23
CA LYS A 268 -6.18 -9.38 25.42
C LYS A 268 -5.88 -9.43 23.92
N MET A 269 -4.96 -8.60 23.43
CA MET A 269 -4.52 -8.59 22.04
C MET A 269 -3.78 -9.88 21.65
N GLY A 270 -2.93 -10.41 22.54
CA GLY A 270 -2.23 -11.68 22.34
C GLY A 270 -3.20 -12.84 22.21
N VAL A 271 -4.15 -12.95 23.16
CA VAL A 271 -5.20 -13.99 23.14
C VAL A 271 -6.05 -13.89 21.87
N ALA A 272 -6.58 -12.71 21.56
CA ALA A 272 -7.44 -12.52 20.38
C ALA A 272 -6.73 -12.84 19.06
N LEU A 273 -5.44 -12.49 18.94
CA LEU A 273 -4.66 -12.81 17.76
C LEU A 273 -4.39 -14.31 17.62
N ALA A 274 -4.19 -15.00 18.74
CA ALA A 274 -3.99 -16.45 18.74
C ALA A 274 -5.28 -17.19 18.35
N GLU A 275 -6.43 -16.75 18.87
CA GLU A 275 -7.74 -17.25 18.48
C GLU A 275 -8.02 -17.02 16.99
N PHE A 276 -7.73 -15.82 16.47
CA PHE A 276 -7.85 -15.50 15.05
C PHE A 276 -6.98 -16.42 14.17
N HIS A 277 -5.70 -16.58 14.51
CA HIS A 277 -4.80 -17.46 13.76
C HIS A 277 -5.26 -18.92 13.80
N ARG A 278 -5.71 -19.41 14.97
CA ARG A 278 -6.25 -20.76 15.11
C ARG A 278 -7.51 -20.97 14.27
N ALA A 279 -8.44 -20.00 14.27
CA ALA A 279 -9.65 -20.06 13.48
C ALA A 279 -9.38 -20.04 11.96
N SER A 280 -8.25 -19.48 11.54
CA SER A 280 -7.80 -19.53 10.13
C SER A 280 -7.23 -20.88 9.69
N ALA A 281 -7.01 -21.83 10.61
CA ALA A 281 -6.48 -23.15 10.30
C ALA A 281 -7.38 -23.88 9.28
N GLY A 282 -6.75 -24.67 8.40
CA GLY A 282 -7.44 -25.38 7.32
C GLY A 282 -7.64 -24.57 6.03
N LEU A 283 -7.45 -23.24 6.06
CA LEU A 283 -7.41 -22.43 4.85
C LEU A 283 -6.08 -22.58 4.13
N ALA A 284 -6.11 -23.16 2.92
CA ALA A 284 -4.94 -23.27 2.08
C ALA A 284 -4.46 -21.89 1.55
N PRO A 285 -3.18 -21.78 1.14
CA PRO A 285 -2.70 -20.61 0.40
C PRO A 285 -3.54 -20.39 -0.87
N PRO A 286 -3.79 -19.14 -1.27
CA PRO A 286 -4.70 -18.86 -2.38
C PRO A 286 -4.05 -19.18 -3.74
N GLU A 287 -4.71 -20.01 -4.54
CA GLU A 287 -4.33 -20.29 -5.93
C GLU A 287 -4.74 -19.15 -6.88
N THR A 288 -5.94 -18.61 -6.68
CA THR A 288 -6.54 -17.57 -7.53
C THR A 288 -6.00 -16.16 -7.27
N ALA A 289 -5.29 -15.96 -6.15
CA ALA A 289 -4.69 -14.69 -5.75
C ALA A 289 -3.25 -14.89 -5.23
N PRO A 290 -2.28 -15.24 -6.09
CA PRO A 290 -0.91 -15.57 -5.68
C PRO A 290 -0.16 -14.42 -4.98
N GLY A 291 -0.65 -13.18 -5.12
CA GLY A 291 -0.16 -12.01 -4.39
C GLY A 291 -0.44 -12.04 -2.87
N ARG A 292 -1.46 -12.79 -2.45
CA ARG A 292 -1.81 -13.01 -1.04
C ARG A 292 -1.09 -14.19 -0.39
N ASN A 293 -0.41 -15.05 -1.17
CA ASN A 293 0.53 -16.01 -0.59
C ASN A 293 1.86 -15.29 -0.33
N ARG A 294 2.23 -15.07 0.93
CA ARG A 294 3.46 -14.40 1.37
C ARG A 294 4.41 -15.31 2.12
N TRP A 295 3.98 -16.53 2.46
CA TRP A 295 4.82 -17.54 3.06
C TRP A 295 6.13 -17.68 2.28
N GLY A 296 7.25 -17.62 2.98
CA GLY A 296 8.55 -17.86 2.39
C GLY A 296 9.16 -16.69 1.64
N LYS A 297 8.47 -15.54 1.54
CA LYS A 297 8.94 -14.41 0.73
C LYS A 297 9.88 -13.46 1.48
N HIS A 298 9.98 -13.57 2.81
CA HIS A 298 10.76 -12.66 3.63
C HIS A 298 12.28 -12.66 3.32
N PRO A 299 12.97 -13.81 3.13
CA PRO A 299 14.38 -13.82 2.74
C PRO A 299 14.67 -13.03 1.45
N ALA A 300 13.82 -13.19 0.43
CA ALA A 300 13.94 -12.47 -0.83
C ALA A 300 13.69 -10.95 -0.67
N LEU A 301 12.76 -10.56 0.21
CA LEU A 301 12.53 -9.16 0.56
C LEU A 301 13.78 -8.53 1.18
N LEU A 302 14.39 -9.21 2.15
CA LEU A 302 15.60 -8.73 2.82
C LEU A 302 16.79 -8.65 1.87
N ALA A 303 16.98 -9.63 0.99
CA ALA A 303 18.03 -9.58 -0.04
C ALA A 303 17.87 -8.36 -0.96
N LYS A 304 16.65 -8.09 -1.45
CA LYS A 304 16.33 -6.90 -2.26
C LYS A 304 16.48 -5.59 -1.49
N ALA A 305 16.20 -5.58 -0.18
CA ALA A 305 16.40 -4.42 0.67
C ALA A 305 17.89 -4.14 0.87
N SER A 306 18.68 -5.16 1.18
CA SER A 306 20.14 -5.09 1.34
C SER A 306 20.82 -4.49 0.10
N GLN A 307 20.55 -5.02 -1.10
CA GLN A 307 21.14 -4.51 -2.34
C GLN A 307 20.84 -3.02 -2.57
N ARG A 308 19.61 -2.61 -2.25
CA ARG A 308 19.14 -1.24 -2.46
C ARG A 308 19.71 -0.27 -1.43
N LEU A 309 19.79 -0.69 -0.16
CA LEU A 309 20.43 0.07 0.90
C LEU A 309 21.91 0.27 0.59
N GLU A 310 22.61 -0.75 0.11
CA GLU A 310 24.00 -0.63 -0.32
C GLU A 310 24.16 0.38 -1.48
N THR A 311 23.26 0.32 -2.46
CA THR A 311 23.23 1.30 -3.57
C THR A 311 23.08 2.74 -3.03
N TRP A 312 22.19 2.95 -2.07
CA TRP A 312 21.99 4.28 -1.46
C TRP A 312 23.17 4.70 -0.57
N ARG A 313 23.77 3.79 0.19
CA ARG A 313 24.98 4.08 0.98
C ARG A 313 26.10 4.62 0.09
N ARG A 314 26.31 4.03 -1.10
CA ARG A 314 27.28 4.52 -2.08
C ARG A 314 26.90 5.88 -2.63
N ARG A 315 25.64 6.05 -3.05
CA ARG A 315 25.13 7.30 -3.63
C ARG A 315 25.22 8.49 -2.67
N PHE A 316 24.91 8.28 -1.38
CA PHE A 316 24.82 9.33 -0.37
C PHE A 316 26.03 9.38 0.57
N ARG A 317 27.15 8.73 0.22
CA ARG A 317 28.36 8.63 1.05
C ARG A 317 28.89 9.99 1.51
N ASN A 318 28.84 10.99 0.63
CA ASN A 318 29.36 12.34 0.86
C ASN A 318 28.24 13.38 1.10
N SER A 319 27.03 12.93 1.43
CA SER A 319 25.88 13.82 1.73
C SER A 319 25.99 14.45 3.12
N PRO A 320 25.16 15.48 3.45
CA PRO A 320 25.15 16.10 4.77
C PRO A 320 25.03 15.10 5.93
N ALA A 321 25.46 15.54 7.11
CA ALA A 321 25.87 14.74 8.28
C ALA A 321 24.91 13.64 8.82
N ASP A 322 23.70 13.50 8.29
CA ASP A 322 22.74 12.49 8.75
C ASP A 322 22.64 11.28 7.80
N ALA A 323 22.79 11.49 6.48
CA ALA A 323 22.43 10.48 5.50
C ALA A 323 23.27 9.19 5.56
N PRO A 324 24.61 9.27 5.66
CA PRO A 324 25.46 8.09 5.80
C PRO A 324 25.11 7.25 7.04
N ALA A 325 24.91 7.90 8.20
CA ALA A 325 24.62 7.21 9.46
C ALA A 325 23.25 6.51 9.43
N GLN A 326 22.21 7.17 8.91
CA GLN A 326 20.87 6.59 8.79
C GLN A 326 20.83 5.37 7.88
N LEU A 327 21.51 5.44 6.74
CA LEU A 327 21.59 4.33 5.78
C LEU A 327 22.47 3.18 6.32
N ALA A 328 23.56 3.50 7.02
CA ALA A 328 24.41 2.50 7.67
C ALA A 328 23.63 1.73 8.75
N PHE A 329 22.92 2.43 9.63
CA PHE A 329 22.06 1.81 10.64
C PHE A 329 21.11 0.79 10.02
N LEU A 330 20.30 1.21 9.04
CA LEU A 330 19.31 0.32 8.43
C LEU A 330 19.95 -0.82 7.63
N PHE A 331 21.10 -0.58 7.01
CA PHE A 331 21.84 -1.63 6.31
C PHE A 331 22.34 -2.70 7.29
N THR A 332 22.92 -2.32 8.43
CA THR A 332 23.34 -3.27 9.48
C THR A 332 22.15 -4.09 9.97
N ARG A 333 21.03 -3.44 10.30
CA ARG A 333 19.79 -4.12 10.70
C ARG A 333 19.29 -5.11 9.64
N CYS A 334 19.41 -4.74 8.36
CA CYS A 334 19.08 -5.63 7.26
C CYS A 334 20.02 -6.85 7.17
N GLN A 335 21.33 -6.69 7.41
CA GLN A 335 22.25 -7.84 7.41
C GLN A 335 22.00 -8.77 8.59
N LEU A 336 21.79 -8.23 9.79
CA LEU A 336 21.49 -9.04 10.99
C LEU A 336 20.22 -9.88 10.77
N ALA A 337 19.14 -9.26 10.28
CA ALA A 337 17.92 -9.99 9.97
C ALA A 337 18.13 -11.07 8.88
N ARG A 338 19.02 -10.82 7.91
CA ARG A 338 19.37 -11.82 6.87
C ARG A 338 20.16 -12.99 7.45
N GLN A 339 21.07 -12.74 8.39
CA GLN A 339 21.82 -13.79 9.06
C GLN A 339 20.88 -14.66 9.89
N THR A 340 20.01 -14.03 10.70
CA THR A 340 19.03 -14.75 11.53
C THR A 340 18.08 -15.62 10.68
N ILE A 341 17.56 -15.10 9.55
CA ILE A 341 16.61 -15.86 8.73
C ILE A 341 17.27 -17.00 7.93
N GLN A 342 18.58 -16.92 7.67
CA GLN A 342 19.31 -17.98 6.96
C GLN A 342 19.45 -19.27 7.78
N GLU A 343 19.30 -19.19 9.10
CA GLU A 343 19.24 -20.35 9.99
C GLU A 343 17.93 -21.14 9.88
N VAL A 344 16.91 -20.59 9.21
CA VAL A 344 15.57 -21.17 9.14
C VAL A 344 15.33 -21.87 7.81
N SER A 345 15.14 -23.18 7.84
CA SER A 345 14.62 -23.94 6.70
C SER A 345 13.09 -23.85 6.67
N GLN A 346 12.53 -22.99 5.81
CA GLN A 346 11.08 -22.77 5.72
C GLN A 346 10.30 -24.02 5.29
N ASN A 347 10.88 -24.83 4.40
CA ASN A 347 10.24 -26.07 3.97
C ASN A 347 10.14 -27.07 5.12
N THR A 348 11.22 -27.24 5.89
CA THR A 348 11.23 -28.09 7.08
C THR A 348 10.29 -27.54 8.15
N LEU A 349 10.30 -26.22 8.35
CA LEU A 349 9.42 -25.56 9.31
C LEU A 349 7.96 -25.87 9.03
N LEU A 350 7.50 -25.69 7.79
CA LEU A 350 6.10 -25.94 7.46
C LEU A 350 5.70 -27.43 7.57
N GLN A 351 6.66 -28.34 7.34
CA GLN A 351 6.42 -29.78 7.48
C GLN A 351 6.26 -30.21 8.94
N VAL A 352 7.05 -29.63 9.85
CA VAL A 352 7.07 -29.99 11.28
C VAL A 352 6.05 -29.17 12.07
N HIS A 353 5.88 -27.91 11.69
CA HIS A 353 5.03 -26.90 12.32
C HIS A 353 4.11 -26.26 11.26
N PRO A 354 3.09 -26.98 10.77
CA PRO A 354 2.16 -26.43 9.78
C PRO A 354 1.45 -25.17 10.26
N GLU A 355 1.25 -25.03 11.57
CA GLU A 355 0.69 -23.84 12.23
C GLU A 355 1.55 -22.59 12.07
N SER A 356 2.83 -22.71 11.69
CA SER A 356 3.71 -21.55 11.46
C SER A 356 3.24 -20.67 10.31
N ALA A 357 2.41 -21.19 9.41
CA ALA A 357 1.80 -20.44 8.32
C ALA A 357 0.28 -20.34 8.50
N VAL A 358 -0.24 -19.12 8.49
CA VAL A 358 -1.65 -18.81 8.73
C VAL A 358 -2.10 -17.64 7.85
N TRP A 359 -3.40 -17.39 7.78
CA TRP A 359 -3.90 -16.15 7.20
C TRP A 359 -3.71 -15.00 8.20
N CYS A 360 -2.68 -14.21 7.97
CA CYS A 360 -2.33 -13.04 8.77
C CYS A 360 -3.13 -11.81 8.32
N HIS A 361 -3.59 -11.02 9.28
CA HIS A 361 -4.26 -9.74 9.04
C HIS A 361 -3.34 -8.74 8.32
N ASN A 362 -2.05 -8.68 8.64
CA ASN A 362 -1.02 -7.80 8.06
C ASN A 362 -1.20 -6.28 8.28
N ALA A 363 -2.18 -5.83 9.07
CA ALA A 363 -2.45 -4.41 9.31
C ALA A 363 -2.92 -4.08 10.74
N LEU A 364 -2.51 -4.88 11.73
CA LEU A 364 -2.78 -4.70 13.16
C LEU A 364 -2.10 -3.45 13.76
N GLN A 365 -2.62 -2.28 13.43
CA GLN A 365 -2.32 -0.99 14.04
C GLN A 365 -3.55 -0.51 14.83
N HIS A 366 -3.42 0.53 15.65
CA HIS A 366 -4.51 1.02 16.53
C HIS A 366 -5.89 1.07 15.87
N ARG A 367 -5.99 1.67 14.68
CA ARG A 367 -7.29 1.83 13.99
C ARG A 367 -7.95 0.55 13.48
N ASN A 368 -7.23 -0.57 13.48
CA ASN A 368 -7.72 -1.87 13.03
C ASN A 368 -8.00 -2.81 14.22
N ILE A 369 -7.79 -2.34 15.45
CA ILE A 369 -8.06 -3.06 16.70
C ILE A 369 -9.10 -2.27 17.48
N MET A 370 -10.25 -2.90 17.70
CA MET A 370 -11.41 -2.26 18.32
C MET A 370 -11.81 -2.97 19.60
N LEU A 371 -12.60 -2.29 20.42
CA LEU A 371 -13.16 -2.77 21.68
C LEU A 371 -14.68 -2.69 21.61
N ASP A 372 -15.35 -3.78 21.96
CA ASP A 372 -16.80 -3.75 22.21
C ASP A 372 -17.11 -3.26 23.63
N ARG A 373 -18.40 -3.30 24.00
CA ARG A 373 -18.89 -2.86 25.32
C ARG A 373 -18.40 -3.76 26.47
N GLN A 374 -17.96 -4.98 26.15
CA GLN A 374 -17.40 -5.96 27.08
C GLN A 374 -15.86 -5.95 27.06
N GLU A 375 -15.26 -4.94 26.41
CA GLU A 375 -13.82 -4.79 26.22
C GLU A 375 -13.15 -6.01 25.57
N GLN A 376 -13.87 -6.75 24.72
CA GLN A 376 -13.29 -7.80 23.88
C GLN A 376 -12.62 -7.16 22.66
N ILE A 377 -11.54 -7.78 22.19
CA ILE A 377 -10.78 -7.30 21.04
C ILE A 377 -11.45 -7.76 19.75
N TRP A 378 -11.75 -6.79 18.90
CA TRP A 378 -12.21 -6.97 17.53
C TRP A 378 -11.13 -6.57 16.54
N PHE A 379 -11.03 -7.29 15.43
CA PHE A 379 -10.20 -6.92 14.30
C PHE A 379 -11.07 -6.46 13.14
N ILE A 380 -10.65 -5.39 12.47
CA ILE A 380 -11.39 -4.81 11.33
C ILE A 380 -10.42 -4.48 10.19
N ASP A 381 -10.96 -4.19 9.00
CA ASP A 381 -10.17 -3.78 7.83
C ASP A 381 -9.20 -4.89 7.35
N PHE A 382 -9.83 -5.99 6.90
CA PHE A 382 -9.18 -7.24 6.44
C PHE A 382 -8.68 -7.20 4.99
N GLU A 383 -8.61 -6.02 4.41
CA GLU A 383 -8.27 -5.83 3.01
C GLU A 383 -6.82 -6.29 2.70
N THR A 384 -5.95 -6.28 3.72
CA THR A 384 -4.55 -6.73 3.65
C THR A 384 -4.33 -8.20 4.01
N LEU A 385 -5.39 -8.97 4.26
CA LEU A 385 -5.33 -10.38 4.67
C LEU A 385 -4.46 -11.21 3.71
N ALA A 386 -3.50 -11.97 4.22
CA ALA A 386 -2.57 -12.73 3.39
C ALA A 386 -2.03 -13.96 4.15
N TYR A 387 -1.85 -15.07 3.43
CA TYR A 387 -1.25 -16.28 3.97
C TYR A 387 0.26 -16.07 4.19
N ALA A 388 0.74 -16.12 5.43
CA ALA A 388 2.11 -15.75 5.81
C ALA A 388 2.56 -16.44 7.09
N GLU A 389 3.81 -16.19 7.50
CA GLU A 389 4.34 -16.61 8.80
C GLU A 389 3.53 -15.97 9.95
N ARG A 390 2.98 -16.75 10.90
CA ARG A 390 2.14 -16.21 12.00
C ARG A 390 2.84 -15.14 12.84
N VAL A 391 4.17 -15.26 12.96
CA VAL A 391 5.01 -14.29 13.66
C VAL A 391 5.08 -12.92 12.98
N ARG A 392 4.63 -12.81 11.73
CA ARG A 392 4.54 -11.54 10.99
C ARG A 392 3.53 -10.60 11.63
N ASP A 393 2.36 -11.11 12.03
CA ASP A 393 1.35 -10.31 12.72
C ASP A 393 1.80 -9.96 14.15
N LEU A 394 2.51 -10.86 14.84
CA LEU A 394 3.14 -10.56 16.13
C LEU A 394 4.11 -9.38 16.02
N ALA A 395 5.03 -9.45 15.06
CA ALA A 395 5.99 -8.37 14.82
C ALA A 395 5.28 -7.07 14.43
N HIS A 396 4.27 -7.14 13.56
CA HIS A 396 3.52 -5.96 13.13
C HIS A 396 2.77 -5.29 14.29
N LEU A 397 2.12 -6.07 15.17
CA LEU A 397 1.43 -5.53 16.33
C LEU A 397 2.43 -4.87 17.29
N LEU A 398 3.54 -5.52 17.62
CA LEU A 398 4.59 -4.96 18.47
C LEU A 398 5.16 -3.64 17.91
N GLU A 399 5.36 -3.55 16.60
CA GLU A 399 5.79 -2.34 15.88
C GLU A 399 4.86 -1.14 16.03
N HIS A 400 3.55 -1.35 16.20
CA HIS A 400 2.61 -0.25 16.43
C HIS A 400 2.36 0.01 17.90
N HIS A 401 2.35 -1.04 18.72
CA HIS A 401 1.83 -0.97 20.08
C HIS A 401 2.93 -0.94 21.17
N ALA A 402 4.12 -1.49 20.93
CA ALA A 402 5.25 -1.45 21.88
C ALA A 402 6.24 -0.31 21.57
N ALA A 403 6.44 0.00 20.29
CA ALA A 403 7.35 1.05 19.85
C ALA A 403 7.10 2.44 20.46
N PRO A 404 5.84 2.91 20.66
CA PRO A 404 5.56 4.19 21.31
C PRO A 404 6.03 4.26 22.78
N TYR A 405 6.23 3.11 23.42
CA TYR A 405 6.62 2.98 24.84
C TYR A 405 8.10 2.66 25.03
N GLY A 406 8.90 2.75 23.96
CA GLY A 406 10.32 2.41 24.03
C GLY A 406 10.56 0.90 24.15
N TRP A 407 9.68 0.07 23.59
CA TRP A 407 9.85 -1.38 23.51
C TRP A 407 10.01 -2.08 24.88
N PRO A 408 9.11 -1.85 25.86
CA PRO A 408 9.25 -2.41 27.21
C PRO A 408 9.27 -3.94 27.16
N PRO A 409 10.40 -4.60 27.49
CA PRO A 409 10.55 -6.04 27.26
C PRO A 409 9.58 -6.91 28.07
N SER A 410 9.19 -6.45 29.27
CA SER A 410 8.18 -7.10 30.09
C SER A 410 6.81 -7.15 29.41
N ALA A 411 6.36 -6.03 28.81
CA ALA A 411 5.09 -6.00 28.11
C ALA A 411 5.14 -6.86 26.84
N VAL A 412 6.26 -6.84 26.10
CA VAL A 412 6.42 -7.72 24.92
C VAL A 412 6.34 -9.19 25.32
N ARG A 413 6.98 -9.59 26.43
CA ARG A 413 6.84 -10.96 26.97
C ARG A 413 5.41 -11.30 27.37
N GLN A 414 4.70 -10.37 28.02
CA GLN A 414 3.30 -10.58 28.39
C GLN A 414 2.43 -10.84 27.15
N PHE A 415 2.59 -10.04 26.10
CA PHE A 415 1.88 -10.26 24.83
C PHE A 415 2.22 -11.60 24.18
N LEU A 416 3.51 -11.95 24.09
CA LEU A 416 3.94 -13.20 23.46
C LEU A 416 3.47 -14.42 24.26
N SER A 417 3.55 -14.38 25.60
CA SER A 417 3.06 -15.44 26.47
C SER A 417 1.55 -15.63 26.37
N ALA A 418 0.79 -14.53 26.28
CA ALA A 418 -0.66 -14.56 26.09
C ALA A 418 -1.05 -15.09 24.70
N TYR A 419 -0.25 -14.79 23.68
CA TYR A 419 -0.43 -15.38 22.36
C TYR A 419 -0.14 -16.89 22.35
N GLU A 420 0.98 -17.32 22.94
CA GLU A 420 1.37 -18.73 22.97
C GLU A 420 0.38 -19.59 23.76
N SER A 421 -0.20 -19.07 24.85
CA SER A 421 -1.21 -19.79 25.64
C SER A 421 -2.52 -20.03 24.85
N GLY A 422 -2.84 -19.13 23.91
CA GLY A 422 -3.99 -19.21 23.03
C GLY A 422 -3.69 -19.79 21.64
N ALA A 423 -2.45 -20.20 21.35
CA ALA A 423 -2.07 -20.72 20.04
C ALA A 423 -2.43 -22.22 19.89
N ALA A 424 -2.27 -22.77 18.68
CA ALA A 424 -2.36 -24.23 18.47
C ALA A 424 -1.13 -24.97 19.03
N ALA A 425 0.04 -24.34 18.94
CA ALA A 425 1.28 -24.76 19.54
C ALA A 425 2.11 -23.52 19.93
N PRO A 426 2.98 -23.61 20.95
CA PRO A 426 3.97 -22.58 21.27
C PRO A 426 4.86 -22.23 20.07
N LEU A 427 5.55 -21.10 20.12
CA LEU A 427 6.48 -20.71 19.06
C LEU A 427 7.68 -21.67 19.05
N SER A 428 7.95 -22.29 17.91
CA SER A 428 9.15 -23.10 17.72
C SER A 428 10.42 -22.23 17.72
N ARG A 429 11.60 -22.85 17.82
CA ARG A 429 12.89 -22.14 17.74
C ARG A 429 12.99 -21.33 16.44
N GLU A 430 12.61 -21.92 15.32
CA GLU A 430 12.63 -21.31 14.00
C GLU A 430 11.67 -20.12 13.92
N GLU A 431 10.51 -20.20 14.57
CA GLU A 431 9.57 -19.08 14.63
C GLU A 431 10.10 -17.93 15.49
N TRP A 432 10.79 -18.23 16.59
CA TRP A 432 11.51 -17.21 17.37
C TRP A 432 12.59 -16.52 16.52
N LEU A 433 13.33 -17.26 15.69
CA LEU A 433 14.29 -16.68 14.74
C LEU A 433 13.60 -15.81 13.68
N LEU A 434 12.46 -16.26 13.13
CA LEU A 434 11.67 -15.46 12.19
C LEU A 434 11.13 -14.18 12.84
N LEU A 435 10.58 -14.27 14.05
CA LEU A 435 10.10 -13.11 14.83
C LEU A 435 11.24 -12.11 15.07
N ARG A 436 12.41 -12.61 15.49
CA ARG A 436 13.62 -11.79 15.64
C ARG A 436 14.02 -11.15 14.33
N ALA A 437 14.04 -11.86 13.21
CA ALA A 437 14.36 -11.28 11.92
C ALA A 437 13.39 -10.15 11.53
N HIS A 438 12.08 -10.33 11.77
CA HIS A 438 11.07 -9.30 11.54
C HIS A 438 11.25 -8.05 12.44
N LEU A 439 11.53 -8.22 13.73
CA LEU A 439 11.75 -7.10 14.65
C LEU A 439 13.11 -6.44 14.44
N THR A 440 14.12 -7.21 14.01
CA THR A 440 15.45 -6.72 13.67
C THR A 440 15.41 -5.85 12.42
N PHE A 441 14.70 -6.25 11.36
CA PHE A 441 14.55 -5.41 10.17
C PHE A 441 13.33 -4.49 10.24
N PRO A 442 13.50 -3.18 10.45
CA PRO A 442 12.37 -2.28 10.67
C PRO A 442 11.69 -1.91 9.36
N GLU A 443 10.74 -2.74 8.90
CA GLU A 443 10.04 -2.54 7.62
C GLU A 443 9.41 -1.14 7.50
N ARG A 444 8.88 -0.59 8.61
CA ARG A 444 8.29 0.77 8.65
C ARG A 444 9.35 1.84 8.37
N LEU A 445 10.50 1.73 9.02
CA LEU A 445 11.64 2.61 8.79
C LEU A 445 12.16 2.45 7.36
N TYR A 446 12.31 1.22 6.86
CA TYR A 446 12.73 0.96 5.49
C TYR A 446 11.77 1.59 4.47
N LYS A 447 10.45 1.43 4.64
CA LYS A 447 9.45 2.10 3.79
C LYS A 447 9.62 3.63 3.79
N ARG A 448 10.05 4.23 4.91
CA ARG A 448 10.33 5.67 4.99
C ARG A 448 11.66 6.04 4.35
N VAL A 449 12.72 5.28 4.58
CA VAL A 449 14.03 5.42 3.89
C VAL A 449 13.83 5.35 2.38
N ARG A 450 13.03 4.41 1.87
CA ARG A 450 12.68 4.33 0.45
C ARG A 450 12.06 5.63 -0.07
N ARG A 451 11.22 6.31 0.72
CA ARG A 451 10.63 7.61 0.34
C ARG A 451 11.63 8.75 0.43
N CYS A 452 12.57 8.69 1.36
CA CYS A 452 13.56 9.75 1.57
C CYS A 452 14.72 9.70 0.58
N TYR A 453 15.25 8.51 0.34
CA TYR A 453 16.47 8.29 -0.46
C TYR A 453 16.20 7.69 -1.84
N GLY A 454 15.05 7.04 -2.02
CA GLY A 454 14.65 6.46 -3.30
C GLY A 454 13.99 7.47 -4.25
N ARG A 455 13.58 8.63 -3.75
CA ARG A 455 12.89 9.68 -4.51
C ARG A 455 13.83 10.86 -4.76
N PRO A 456 13.78 11.54 -5.92
CA PRO A 456 14.57 12.74 -6.18
C PRO A 456 14.30 13.88 -5.19
N HIS A 457 13.04 14.06 -4.75
CA HIS A 457 12.63 15.11 -3.82
C HIS A 457 11.66 14.56 -2.76
N ALA A 458 12.21 14.09 -1.64
CA ALA A 458 11.36 13.65 -0.54
C ALA A 458 10.77 14.84 0.23
N ARG A 459 9.48 14.76 0.58
CA ARG A 459 8.78 15.82 1.30
C ARG A 459 9.39 16.04 2.68
N SER A 460 9.34 17.27 3.18
CA SER A 460 9.79 17.61 4.55
C SER A 460 9.16 16.72 5.64
N LYS A 461 7.89 16.35 5.47
CA LYS A 461 7.18 15.40 6.34
C LYS A 461 7.83 14.00 6.32
N ASP A 462 8.31 13.53 5.18
CA ASP A 462 8.95 12.21 5.09
C ASP A 462 10.26 12.17 5.89
N TRP A 463 11.08 13.22 5.82
CA TRP A 463 12.30 13.37 6.63
C TRP A 463 12.03 13.50 8.13
N ARG A 464 10.98 14.25 8.51
CA ARG A 464 10.57 14.39 9.92
C ARG A 464 10.15 13.04 10.51
N GLU A 465 9.33 12.30 9.78
CA GLU A 465 8.89 10.96 10.20
C GLU A 465 10.04 9.94 10.18
N LEU A 466 11.01 10.08 9.27
CA LEU A 466 12.22 9.25 9.26
C LEU A 466 12.99 9.36 10.57
N ARG A 467 13.27 10.59 11.03
CA ARG A 467 13.99 10.84 12.29
C ARG A 467 13.27 10.25 13.50
N LYS A 468 11.94 10.43 13.58
CA LYS A 468 11.13 9.84 14.66
C LYS A 468 11.21 8.31 14.67
N LEU A 469 11.14 7.68 13.49
CA LEU A 469 11.22 6.22 13.39
C LEU A 469 12.60 5.70 13.77
N LEU A 470 13.68 6.34 13.30
CA LEU A 470 15.05 5.99 13.69
C LEU A 470 15.25 6.01 15.20
N GLN A 471 14.78 7.06 15.87
CA GLN A 471 14.92 7.19 17.32
C GLN A 471 14.19 6.08 18.08
N ARG A 472 13.01 5.66 17.59
CA ARG A 472 12.26 4.52 18.14
C ARG A 472 12.95 3.19 17.89
N GLU A 473 13.57 3.02 16.73
CA GLU A 473 14.31 1.80 16.39
C GLU A 473 15.56 1.62 17.25
N GLN A 474 16.27 2.73 17.56
CA GLN A 474 17.45 2.70 18.44
C GLN A 474 17.12 2.25 19.87
N MET A 475 15.88 2.46 20.34
CA MET A 475 15.44 1.98 21.66
C MET A 475 15.21 0.46 21.71
N LYS A 476 15.19 -0.22 20.56
CA LYS A 476 14.85 -1.65 20.46
C LYS A 476 15.98 -2.58 20.88
N GLU A 477 17.21 -2.09 21.07
CA GLU A 477 18.37 -2.95 21.31
C GLU A 477 18.23 -3.82 22.58
N SER A 478 17.69 -3.25 23.68
CA SER A 478 17.42 -4.03 24.90
C SER A 478 16.41 -5.15 24.67
N LEU A 479 15.38 -4.90 23.87
CA LEU A 479 14.38 -5.91 23.52
C LEU A 479 15.01 -7.03 22.69
N LEU A 480 15.79 -6.71 21.66
CA LEU A 480 16.36 -7.72 20.76
C LEU A 480 17.36 -8.62 21.47
N TYR A 481 18.15 -8.05 22.40
CA TYR A 481 19.03 -8.82 23.27
C TYR A 481 18.21 -9.82 24.11
N GLN A 482 17.12 -9.38 24.73
CA GLN A 482 16.26 -10.28 25.52
C GLN A 482 15.57 -11.33 24.66
N LEU A 483 15.12 -10.99 23.45
CA LEU A 483 14.54 -11.97 22.51
C LEU A 483 15.57 -13.01 22.06
N ALA A 484 16.84 -12.64 21.93
CA ALA A 484 17.91 -13.58 21.63
C ALA A 484 18.10 -14.59 22.77
N LEU A 485 18.03 -14.15 24.04
CA LEU A 485 18.10 -15.02 25.21
C LEU A 485 16.88 -15.94 25.35
N LEU A 486 15.70 -15.48 24.93
CA LEU A 486 14.47 -16.28 24.93
C LEU A 486 14.39 -17.29 23.77
N THR A 487 15.19 -17.11 22.72
CA THR A 487 15.23 -18.05 21.60
C THR A 487 15.85 -19.36 22.08
N PRO A 488 15.17 -20.52 21.96
CA PRO A 488 15.75 -21.79 22.35
C PRO A 488 17.12 -22.04 21.69
N GLY A 489 18.17 -22.25 22.49
CA GLY A 489 19.54 -22.45 22.01
C GLY A 489 20.24 -21.20 21.46
N GLY A 490 19.75 -19.99 21.75
CA GLY A 490 20.39 -18.74 21.34
C GLY A 490 21.61 -18.35 22.19
N SER A 491 22.64 -17.79 21.55
CA SER A 491 23.75 -17.08 22.20
C SER A 491 23.66 -15.57 21.87
N PRO A 492 23.96 -14.66 22.81
CA PRO A 492 23.87 -13.20 22.57
C PRO A 492 24.98 -12.63 21.66
N GLU A 493 25.95 -13.43 21.21
CA GLU A 493 27.08 -12.98 20.39
C GLU A 493 26.79 -13.03 18.87
N GLY A 494 25.96 -12.09 18.38
CA GLY A 494 25.64 -11.97 16.94
C GLY A 494 25.32 -10.55 16.49
#